data_AF-A0A9D5KW67-F1
#
_entry.id   AF-A0A9D5KW67-F1
#
_cell.length_a   1.000
_cell.length_b   1.000
_cell.length_c   1.000
_cell.angle_alpha   90.00
_cell.angle_beta   90.00
_cell.angle_gamma   90.00
#
_symmetry.space_group_name_H-M   'P 1'
#
loop_
_entity.id
_entity.type
_entity.pdbx_description
1 polymer ?
#
loop_
_entity_poly.entity_id
_entity_poly.type
_entity_poly.pdbx_seq_one_letter_code
_entity_poly.pdbx_strand_id
1 'polypeptide(L)'
;MKKIINLMLLAVIIIAVTACGQKDAMLKAQIESGQKHCPMSLGMAGKLTSMSYDEATRMVKFVLTLNKDFADVKDFQQDPGLAQESMKLSLSKGDMKKLLDMMVEAESGLEVIYKNRGGNDEFVLKFSAEELKQIADNPMSEEDTNKLLLANQIKAERQRMPYTIDTGLKVTGIEDSGKALVYICEVNENDYDINEMEASSAELKENMRTLLNDISMKAQVKLLTGLDKGFEYRYVGDKSGKAVIVSFTPEELKALSSEK
;
A
#
# COMPACT_ATOMS: atom_id res chain seq x y z
N MET A 1 -11.89 52.79 61.46
CA MET A 1 -10.74 53.14 60.58
C MET A 1 -10.60 51.99 59.59
N LYS A 2 -10.91 52.16 58.29
CA LYS A 2 -9.97 52.51 57.19
C LYS A 2 -8.65 51.71 57.31
N LYS A 3 -8.06 51.05 56.31
CA LYS A 3 -8.28 50.78 54.88
C LYS A 3 -7.01 49.98 54.48
N ILE A 4 -7.11 48.92 53.67
CA ILE A 4 -6.13 48.49 52.62
C ILE A 4 -4.76 47.98 53.17
N ILE A 5 -4.28 46.78 52.85
CA ILE A 5 -3.49 46.37 51.66
C ILE A 5 -3.44 44.82 51.72
N ASN A 6 -4.18 44.09 50.88
CA ASN A 6 -3.76 43.59 49.56
C ASN A 6 -2.60 42.58 49.63
N LEU A 7 -2.88 41.27 49.57
CA LEU A 7 -2.26 40.42 48.56
C LEU A 7 -3.07 39.13 48.34
N MET A 8 -3.55 39.01 47.10
CA MET A 8 -4.06 37.78 46.50
C MET A 8 -3.15 36.59 46.77
N LEU A 9 -3.76 35.44 47.07
CA LEU A 9 -3.35 34.16 46.49
C LEU A 9 -4.55 33.23 46.45
N LEU A 10 -5.47 33.56 45.53
CA LEU A 10 -6.20 32.53 44.81
C LEU A 10 -5.16 31.72 44.03
N ALA A 11 -4.89 30.50 44.47
CA ALA A 11 -4.32 29.47 43.63
C ALA A 11 -5.19 28.22 43.78
N VAL A 12 -6.44 28.33 43.32
CA VAL A 12 -7.14 27.15 42.80
C VAL A 12 -6.33 26.76 41.58
N ILE A 13 -5.50 25.72 41.72
CA ILE A 13 -4.87 25.04 40.59
C ILE A 13 -6.02 24.42 39.79
N ILE A 14 -6.58 25.20 38.88
CA ILE A 14 -7.31 24.67 37.74
C ILE A 14 -6.22 23.93 36.97
N ILE A 15 -6.16 22.61 37.14
CA ILE A 15 -5.54 21.77 36.12
C ILE A 15 -6.44 21.94 34.89
N ALA A 16 -6.16 22.98 34.12
CA ALA A 16 -6.62 23.07 32.76
C ALA A 16 -5.80 22.04 32.00
N VAL A 17 -6.15 20.75 32.16
CA VAL A 17 -5.95 19.82 31.06
C VAL A 17 -6.90 20.36 30.01
N THR A 18 -6.40 21.30 29.20
CA THR A 18 -7.09 21.69 27.99
C THR A 18 -7.30 20.39 27.22
N ALA A 19 -8.46 20.21 26.58
CA ALA A 19 -8.75 18.99 25.84
C ALA A 19 -7.63 18.62 24.83
N CYS A 20 -6.83 19.61 24.42
CA CYS A 20 -5.61 19.44 23.61
C CYS A 20 -4.49 18.66 24.34
N GLY A 21 -4.21 18.95 25.62
CA GLY A 21 -3.16 18.26 26.37
C GLY A 21 -3.44 16.77 26.63
N GLN A 22 -4.71 16.37 26.72
CA GLN A 22 -5.09 14.96 26.84
C GLN A 22 -4.88 14.20 25.51
N LYS A 23 -5.17 14.83 24.37
CA LYS A 23 -5.01 14.23 23.05
C LYS A 23 -3.55 14.01 22.69
N ASP A 24 -2.68 14.99 23.00
CA ASP A 24 -1.24 14.86 22.83
C ASP A 24 -0.66 13.68 23.63
N ALA A 25 -1.10 13.52 24.89
CA ALA A 25 -0.65 12.43 25.73
C ALA A 25 -1.09 11.05 25.17
N MET A 26 -2.30 10.95 24.61
CA MET A 26 -2.78 9.73 23.96
C MET A 26 -2.00 9.42 22.68
N LEU A 27 -1.76 10.41 21.82
CA LEU A 27 -0.94 10.25 20.62
C LEU A 27 0.47 9.80 20.98
N LYS A 28 1.11 10.49 21.92
CA LYS A 28 2.45 10.13 22.40
C LYS A 28 2.50 8.69 22.93
N ALA A 29 1.56 8.30 23.78
CA ALA A 29 1.51 6.94 24.31
C ALA A 29 1.36 5.87 23.21
N GLN A 30 0.57 6.16 22.17
CA GLN A 30 0.41 5.27 21.03
C GLN A 30 1.70 5.16 20.21
N ILE A 31 2.40 6.26 19.98
CA ILE A 31 3.70 6.27 19.29
C ILE A 31 4.76 5.53 20.11
N GLU A 32 4.82 5.72 21.42
CA GLU A 32 5.73 4.98 22.31
C GLU A 32 5.44 3.48 22.32
N SER A 33 4.15 3.10 22.26
CA SER A 33 3.75 1.70 22.13
C SER A 33 4.21 1.12 20.77
N GLY A 34 3.99 1.85 19.67
CA GLY A 34 4.45 1.45 18.34
C GLY A 34 5.98 1.31 18.26
N GLN A 35 6.72 2.24 18.88
CA GLN A 35 8.19 2.21 18.91
C GLN A 35 8.74 0.94 19.56
N LYS A 36 8.06 0.37 20.56
CA LYS A 36 8.49 -0.90 21.20
C LYS A 36 8.47 -2.10 20.24
N HIS A 37 7.74 -1.99 19.13
CA HIS A 37 7.66 -3.02 18.11
C HIS A 37 8.63 -2.77 16.93
N CYS A 38 9.39 -1.68 16.97
CA CYS A 38 10.42 -1.40 15.96
C CYS A 38 11.73 -2.15 16.25
N PRO A 39 12.48 -2.58 15.21
CA PRO A 39 12.14 -2.47 13.80
C PRO A 39 11.07 -3.49 13.39
N MET A 40 10.04 -3.05 12.68
CA MET A 40 8.99 -3.93 12.13
C MET A 40 9.10 -4.06 10.61
N SER A 41 8.76 -5.25 10.10
CA SER A 41 8.74 -5.52 8.66
C SER A 41 7.55 -4.85 7.98
N LEU A 42 7.80 -4.20 6.84
CA LEU A 42 6.77 -3.68 5.93
C LEU A 42 6.69 -4.56 4.66
N GLY A 43 7.07 -5.84 4.78
CA GLY A 43 7.14 -6.77 3.66
C GLY A 43 8.20 -6.36 2.64
N MET A 44 7.85 -6.41 1.36
CA MET A 44 8.76 -6.08 0.26
C MET A 44 9.20 -4.61 0.25
N ALA A 45 8.40 -3.70 0.82
CA ALA A 45 8.71 -2.27 0.86
C ALA A 45 9.90 -1.93 1.78
N GLY A 46 10.21 -2.78 2.75
CA GLY A 46 11.33 -2.58 3.67
C GLY A 46 10.92 -2.70 5.14
N LYS A 47 11.39 -1.78 5.98
CA LYS A 47 11.16 -1.82 7.44
C LYS A 47 10.83 -0.43 7.99
N LEU A 48 9.88 -0.37 8.92
CA LEU A 48 9.76 0.77 9.82
C LEU A 48 10.75 0.54 10.96
N THR A 49 11.76 1.39 11.05
CA THR A 49 12.88 1.23 11.98
C THR A 49 12.74 2.04 13.27
N SER A 50 12.00 3.14 13.23
CA SER A 50 11.75 3.97 14.38
C SER A 50 10.45 4.76 14.22
N MET A 51 9.81 5.02 15.35
CA MET A 51 8.68 5.90 15.58
C MET A 51 9.01 6.78 16.80
N SER A 52 8.74 8.07 16.71
CA SER A 52 8.89 9.00 17.84
C SER A 52 7.93 10.17 17.73
N TYR A 53 7.69 10.88 18.83
CA TYR A 53 6.89 12.09 18.86
C TYR A 53 7.75 13.23 19.43
N ASP A 54 7.90 14.29 18.65
CA ASP A 54 8.64 15.49 19.01
C ASP A 54 7.67 16.53 19.57
N GLU A 55 7.66 16.69 20.90
CA GLU A 55 6.72 17.59 21.59
C GLU A 55 6.96 19.07 21.26
N ALA A 56 8.20 19.47 20.99
CA ALA A 56 8.54 20.86 20.70
C ALA A 56 7.98 21.29 19.34
N THR A 57 7.98 20.39 18.37
CA THR A 57 7.47 20.64 17.01
C THR A 57 6.08 20.06 16.76
N ARG A 58 5.54 19.26 17.71
CA ARG A 58 4.30 18.49 17.58
C ARG A 58 4.30 17.58 16.34
N MET A 59 5.43 16.92 16.09
CA MET A 59 5.62 16.06 14.92
C MET A 59 5.76 14.60 15.32
N VAL A 60 4.93 13.74 14.75
CA VAL A 60 5.20 12.31 14.71
C VAL A 60 6.31 12.08 13.67
N LYS A 61 7.33 11.31 14.03
CA LYS A 61 8.48 11.00 13.18
C LYS A 61 8.59 9.51 12.93
N PHE A 62 8.58 9.12 11.67
CA PHE A 62 8.84 7.75 11.22
C PHE A 62 10.17 7.66 10.48
N VAL A 63 10.93 6.60 10.73
CA VAL A 63 12.14 6.29 9.96
C VAL A 63 11.96 4.95 9.29
N LEU A 64 11.94 4.94 7.95
CA LEU A 64 11.80 3.74 7.14
C LEU A 64 13.12 3.43 6.45
N THR A 65 13.50 2.15 6.44
CA THR A 65 14.55 1.64 5.57
C THR A 65 13.91 0.92 4.39
N LEU A 66 14.17 1.42 3.18
CA LEU A 66 13.66 0.86 1.93
C LEU A 66 14.42 -0.40 1.52
N ASN A 67 13.70 -1.30 0.85
CA ASN A 67 14.32 -2.33 0.04
C ASN A 67 14.59 -1.78 -1.38
N LYS A 68 15.87 -1.66 -1.76
CA LYS A 68 16.30 -1.09 -3.04
C LYS A 68 15.78 -1.83 -4.26
N ASP A 69 15.44 -3.11 -4.12
CA ASP A 69 14.86 -3.89 -5.21
C ASP A 69 13.42 -3.43 -5.55
N PHE A 70 12.77 -2.69 -4.63
CA PHE A 70 11.38 -2.23 -4.77
C PHE A 70 11.23 -0.72 -4.84
N ALA A 71 12.01 0.02 -4.06
CA ALA A 71 12.02 1.48 -4.04
C ALA A 71 13.40 1.99 -3.65
N ASP A 72 13.91 2.96 -4.40
CA ASP A 72 15.14 3.67 -4.05
C ASP A 72 14.79 5.09 -3.59
N VAL A 73 15.47 5.57 -2.56
CA VAL A 73 15.40 6.97 -2.11
C VAL A 73 15.60 7.95 -3.28
N LYS A 74 16.44 7.62 -4.26
CA LYS A 74 16.69 8.45 -5.45
C LYS A 74 15.45 8.63 -6.32
N ASP A 75 14.57 7.63 -6.39
CA ASP A 75 13.30 7.76 -7.11
C ASP A 75 12.42 8.83 -6.45
N PHE A 76 12.40 8.86 -5.11
CA PHE A 76 11.66 9.88 -4.35
C PHE A 76 12.31 11.27 -4.42
N GLN A 77 13.63 11.34 -4.54
CA GLN A 77 14.33 12.61 -4.76
C GLN A 77 14.03 13.18 -6.16
N GLN A 78 13.89 12.31 -7.16
CA GLN A 78 13.54 12.71 -8.54
C GLN A 78 12.06 13.04 -8.67
N ASP A 79 11.19 12.24 -8.05
CA ASP A 79 9.74 12.44 -8.01
C ASP A 79 9.21 12.28 -6.57
N PRO A 80 9.19 13.38 -5.80
CA PRO A 80 8.62 13.42 -4.46
C PRO A 80 7.13 13.00 -4.40
N GLY A 81 6.40 13.13 -5.51
CA GLY A 81 4.99 12.77 -5.61
C GLY A 81 4.75 11.28 -5.32
N LEU A 82 5.69 10.41 -5.73
CA LEU A 82 5.60 8.97 -5.47
C LEU A 82 5.58 8.63 -3.97
N ALA A 83 6.44 9.28 -3.19
CA ALA A 83 6.46 9.09 -1.73
C ALA A 83 5.20 9.66 -1.09
N GLN A 84 4.74 10.82 -1.57
CA GLN A 84 3.55 11.48 -1.05
C GLN A 84 2.28 10.65 -1.29
N GLU A 85 2.06 10.13 -2.49
CA GLU A 85 0.92 9.30 -2.83
C GLU A 85 0.93 7.97 -2.07
N SER A 86 2.08 7.31 -1.98
CA SER A 86 2.24 6.07 -1.21
C SER A 86 1.93 6.26 0.28
N MET A 87 2.36 7.39 0.86
CA MET A 87 2.04 7.71 2.25
C MET A 87 0.55 8.07 2.43
N LYS A 88 -0.04 8.85 1.52
CA LYS A 88 -1.49 9.14 1.52
C LYS A 88 -2.34 7.87 1.46
N LEU A 89 -1.96 6.92 0.59
CA LEU A 89 -2.61 5.61 0.51
C LEU A 89 -2.51 4.86 1.85
N SER A 90 -1.33 4.87 2.47
CA SER A 90 -1.10 4.22 3.76
C SER A 90 -1.96 4.84 4.85
N LEU A 91 -2.01 6.17 4.94
CA LEU A 91 -2.81 6.93 5.91
C LEU A 91 -4.32 6.75 5.70
N SER A 92 -4.76 6.33 4.52
CA SER A 92 -6.18 6.15 4.21
C SER A 92 -6.74 4.78 4.63
N LYS A 93 -5.90 3.88 5.20
CA LYS A 93 -6.31 2.48 5.47
C LYS A 93 -5.90 1.97 6.85
N GLY A 94 -6.65 0.99 7.34
CA GLY A 94 -6.29 0.15 8.49
C GLY A 94 -5.92 0.93 9.75
N ASP A 95 -4.90 0.48 10.45
CA ASP A 95 -4.43 1.13 11.69
C ASP A 95 -3.74 2.48 11.45
N MET A 96 -3.21 2.70 10.24
CA MET A 96 -2.65 4.00 9.85
C MET A 96 -3.72 5.08 9.73
N LYS A 97 -4.95 4.73 9.34
CA LYS A 97 -6.10 5.65 9.39
C LYS A 97 -6.46 6.05 10.82
N LYS A 98 -6.44 5.11 11.76
CA LYS A 98 -6.66 5.43 13.18
C LYS A 98 -5.57 6.36 13.71
N LEU A 99 -4.32 6.11 13.33
CA LEU A 99 -3.21 6.99 13.72
C LEU A 99 -3.33 8.38 13.08
N LEU A 100 -3.78 8.48 11.82
CA LEU A 100 -4.11 9.75 11.18
C LEU A 100 -5.14 10.53 12.01
N ASP A 101 -6.22 9.87 12.42
CA ASP A 101 -7.29 10.50 13.21
C ASP A 101 -6.74 11.04 14.54
N MET A 102 -5.89 10.28 15.22
CA MET A 102 -5.20 10.72 16.44
C MET A 102 -4.28 11.93 16.20
N MET A 103 -3.54 11.95 15.08
CA MET A 103 -2.70 13.10 14.71
C MET A 103 -3.53 14.34 14.40
N VAL A 104 -4.67 14.20 13.72
CA VAL A 104 -5.60 15.31 13.42
C VAL A 104 -6.23 15.84 14.71
N GLU A 105 -6.68 14.97 15.61
CA GLU A 105 -7.25 15.37 16.88
C GLU A 105 -6.26 16.15 17.76
N ALA A 106 -5.00 15.70 17.78
CA ALA A 106 -3.89 16.31 18.50
C ALA A 106 -3.21 17.45 17.71
N GLU A 107 -3.76 17.91 16.59
CA GLU A 107 -3.18 18.99 15.77
C GLU A 107 -1.67 18.81 15.52
N SER A 108 -1.26 17.58 15.26
CA SER A 108 0.13 17.16 15.08
C SER A 108 0.43 16.91 13.61
N GLY A 109 1.68 17.15 13.20
CA GLY A 109 2.16 16.82 11.85
C GLY A 109 2.87 15.45 11.79
N LEU A 110 3.26 15.04 10.59
CA LEU A 110 3.99 13.81 10.31
C LEU A 110 5.26 14.10 9.52
N GLU A 111 6.39 13.57 9.97
CA GLU A 111 7.66 13.55 9.24
C GLU A 111 8.05 12.10 8.99
N VAL A 112 8.36 11.78 7.74
CA VAL A 112 8.75 10.44 7.32
C VAL A 112 10.12 10.53 6.67
N ILE A 113 11.09 9.83 7.26
CA ILE A 113 12.47 9.77 6.79
C ILE A 113 12.67 8.42 6.11
N TYR A 114 12.87 8.44 4.79
CA TYR A 114 13.19 7.27 3.98
C TYR A 114 14.70 7.15 3.84
N LYS A 115 15.23 5.96 4.14
CA LYS A 115 16.66 5.65 4.04
C LYS A 115 16.88 4.40 3.20
N ASN A 116 17.94 4.40 2.41
CA ASN A 116 18.40 3.21 1.72
C ASN A 116 19.18 2.29 2.68
N ARG A 117 18.97 0.96 2.63
CA ARG A 117 19.74 0.03 3.47
C ARG A 117 21.23 0.14 3.19
N GLY A 118 22.02 0.46 4.23
CA GLY A 118 23.49 0.55 4.15
C GLY A 118 24.03 1.75 3.35
N GLY A 119 23.18 2.71 2.98
CA GLY A 119 23.58 3.94 2.28
C GLY A 119 23.35 5.19 3.12
N ASN A 120 23.90 6.31 2.65
CA ASN A 120 23.73 7.64 3.25
C ASN A 120 22.61 8.46 2.58
N ASP A 121 21.96 7.91 1.55
CA ASP A 121 20.88 8.59 0.84
C ASP A 121 19.63 8.63 1.73
N GLU A 122 19.11 9.84 1.94
CA GLU A 122 17.86 10.09 2.68
C GLU A 122 16.90 10.96 1.87
N PHE A 123 15.62 10.72 2.06
CA PHE A 123 14.53 11.59 1.59
C PHE A 123 13.56 11.83 2.73
N VAL A 124 13.17 13.08 2.94
CA VAL A 124 12.29 13.50 4.03
C VAL A 124 10.99 14.02 3.46
N LEU A 125 9.89 13.35 3.80
CA LEU A 125 8.53 13.78 3.48
C LEU A 125 7.89 14.36 4.74
N LYS A 126 7.23 15.51 4.63
CA LYS A 126 6.55 16.16 5.75
C LYS A 126 5.10 16.45 5.39
N PHE A 127 4.22 16.27 6.36
CA PHE A 127 2.84 16.74 6.35
C PHE A 127 2.63 17.60 7.58
N SER A 128 2.14 18.81 7.37
CA SER A 128 1.60 19.66 8.43
C SER A 128 0.31 19.08 9.01
N ALA A 129 -0.08 19.55 10.20
CA ALA A 129 -1.37 19.18 10.79
C ALA A 129 -2.56 19.52 9.88
N GLU A 130 -2.48 20.63 9.15
CA GLU A 130 -3.52 21.04 8.20
C GLU A 130 -3.59 20.10 6.99
N GLU A 131 -2.46 19.71 6.42
CA GLU A 131 -2.43 18.73 5.32
C GLU A 131 -2.95 17.36 5.76
N LEU A 132 -2.60 16.91 6.98
CA LEU A 132 -3.14 15.66 7.53
C LEU A 132 -4.66 15.75 7.73
N LYS A 133 -5.17 16.88 8.20
CA LYS A 133 -6.60 17.12 8.29
C LYS A 133 -7.27 17.08 6.91
N GLN A 134 -6.67 17.70 5.90
CA GLN A 134 -7.18 17.64 4.52
C GLN A 134 -7.22 16.22 3.97
N ILE A 135 -6.22 15.39 4.28
CA ILE A 135 -6.19 13.96 3.91
C ILE A 135 -7.29 13.18 4.65
N ALA A 136 -7.53 13.48 5.93
CA ALA A 136 -8.58 12.84 6.70
C ALA A 136 -9.98 13.22 6.22
N ASP A 137 -10.19 14.49 5.87
CA ASP A 137 -11.45 15.04 5.38
C ASP A 137 -11.72 14.64 3.91
N ASN A 138 -10.67 14.47 3.11
CA ASN A 138 -10.73 14.08 1.71
C ASN A 138 -9.85 12.84 1.47
N PRO A 139 -10.26 11.66 1.98
CA PRO A 139 -9.52 10.44 1.76
C PRO A 139 -9.43 10.13 0.26
N MET A 140 -8.39 9.41 -0.14
CA MET A 140 -8.26 8.95 -1.52
C MET A 140 -9.53 8.20 -1.95
N SER A 141 -9.99 8.47 -3.17
CA SER A 141 -11.12 7.73 -3.73
C SER A 141 -10.80 6.24 -3.79
N GLU A 142 -11.83 5.38 -3.74
CA GLU A 142 -11.63 3.94 -3.87
C GLU A 142 -10.99 3.58 -5.22
N GLU A 143 -11.34 4.31 -6.28
CA GLU A 143 -10.77 4.14 -7.61
C GLU A 143 -9.26 4.46 -7.63
N ASP A 144 -8.85 5.63 -7.14
CA ASP A 144 -7.43 6.03 -7.12
C ASP A 144 -6.61 5.12 -6.21
N THR A 145 -7.20 4.74 -5.08
CA THR A 145 -6.66 3.75 -4.17
C THR A 145 -6.39 2.43 -4.89
N ASN A 146 -7.36 1.94 -5.65
CA ASN A 146 -7.25 0.68 -6.38
C ASN A 146 -6.24 0.79 -7.52
N LYS A 147 -6.20 1.91 -8.25
CA LYS A 147 -5.19 2.15 -9.30
C LYS A 147 -3.77 2.06 -8.75
N LEU A 148 -3.52 2.74 -7.63
CA LEU A 148 -2.20 2.74 -7.00
C LEU A 148 -1.83 1.35 -6.45
N LEU A 149 -2.79 0.62 -5.87
CA LEU A 149 -2.58 -0.76 -5.45
C LEU A 149 -2.20 -1.67 -6.62
N LEU A 150 -2.92 -1.58 -7.74
CA LEU A 150 -2.65 -2.38 -8.93
C LEU A 150 -1.26 -2.06 -9.51
N ALA A 151 -0.90 -0.78 -9.61
CA ALA A 151 0.41 -0.36 -10.08
C ALA A 151 1.54 -0.91 -9.20
N ASN A 152 1.36 -0.87 -7.87
CA ASN A 152 2.33 -1.43 -6.92
C ASN A 152 2.44 -2.95 -7.02
N GLN A 153 1.32 -3.66 -7.21
CA GLN A 153 1.33 -5.10 -7.45
C GLN A 153 2.10 -5.44 -8.73
N ILE A 154 1.82 -4.76 -9.85
CA ILE A 154 2.53 -4.97 -11.12
C ILE A 154 4.03 -4.74 -10.96
N LYS A 155 4.43 -3.67 -10.25
CA LYS A 155 5.84 -3.40 -9.97
C LYS A 155 6.48 -4.54 -9.18
N ALA A 156 5.83 -5.02 -8.12
CA ALA A 156 6.34 -6.10 -7.28
C ALA A 156 6.41 -7.44 -8.04
N GLU A 157 5.41 -7.74 -8.84
CA GLU A 157 5.35 -8.92 -9.70
C GLU A 157 6.49 -8.93 -10.74
N ARG A 158 6.77 -7.79 -11.38
CA ARG A 158 7.88 -7.68 -12.34
C ARG A 158 9.24 -7.97 -11.73
N GLN A 159 9.47 -7.62 -10.46
CA GLN A 159 10.76 -7.86 -9.79
C GLN A 159 11.03 -9.35 -9.53
N ARG A 160 9.98 -10.17 -9.36
CA ARG A 160 10.12 -11.61 -9.17
C ARG A 160 10.10 -12.40 -10.49
N MET A 161 9.88 -11.73 -11.62
CA MET A 161 9.88 -12.36 -12.94
C MET A 161 11.30 -12.52 -13.50
N PRO A 162 11.53 -13.55 -14.34
CA PRO A 162 10.58 -14.59 -14.70
C PRO A 162 10.57 -15.73 -13.66
N TYR A 163 9.43 -16.42 -13.48
CA TYR A 163 9.31 -17.54 -12.55
C TYR A 163 8.48 -18.70 -13.13
N THR A 164 8.83 -19.93 -12.76
CA THR A 164 8.15 -21.15 -13.20
C THR A 164 6.87 -21.36 -12.39
N ILE A 165 5.75 -21.64 -13.07
CA ILE A 165 4.46 -21.95 -12.42
C ILE A 165 4.11 -23.44 -12.51
N ASP A 166 4.62 -24.12 -13.53
CA ASP A 166 4.54 -25.56 -13.69
C ASP A 166 5.70 -26.04 -14.57
N THR A 167 5.94 -27.35 -14.62
CA THR A 167 6.83 -27.97 -15.59
C THR A 167 6.45 -27.48 -16.99
N GLY A 168 7.42 -26.90 -17.73
CA GLY A 168 7.21 -26.35 -19.07
C GLY A 168 6.45 -25.01 -19.15
N LEU A 169 6.05 -24.39 -18.03
CA LEU A 169 5.31 -23.12 -18.00
C LEU A 169 6.02 -22.06 -17.15
N LYS A 170 6.32 -20.90 -17.75
CA LYS A 170 7.03 -19.81 -17.09
C LYS A 170 6.31 -18.49 -17.27
N VAL A 171 5.99 -17.79 -16.18
CA VAL A 171 5.52 -16.40 -16.26
C VAL A 171 6.72 -15.49 -16.55
N THR A 172 6.64 -14.78 -17.66
CA THR A 172 7.71 -13.91 -18.17
C THR A 172 7.33 -12.44 -18.20
N GLY A 173 6.04 -12.11 -18.05
CA GLY A 173 5.58 -10.72 -18.06
C GLY A 173 4.24 -10.50 -17.37
N ILE A 174 4.02 -9.24 -17.00
CA ILE A 174 2.74 -8.72 -16.50
C ILE A 174 2.54 -7.28 -16.99
N GLU A 175 1.34 -6.98 -17.48
CA GLU A 175 0.97 -5.67 -18.00
C GLU A 175 -0.48 -5.31 -17.64
N ASP A 176 -0.74 -4.01 -17.42
CA ASP A 176 -2.09 -3.46 -17.44
C ASP A 176 -2.39 -2.97 -18.87
N SER A 177 -3.28 -3.68 -19.56
CA SER A 177 -3.69 -3.34 -20.94
C SER A 177 -4.70 -2.18 -21.01
N GLY A 178 -5.05 -1.59 -19.86
CA GLY A 178 -6.17 -0.67 -19.70
C GLY A 178 -7.49 -1.39 -19.45
N LYS A 179 -7.72 -2.54 -20.10
CA LYS A 179 -8.94 -3.35 -19.98
C LYS A 179 -8.79 -4.55 -19.04
N ALA A 180 -7.59 -5.10 -18.92
CA ALA A 180 -7.33 -6.30 -18.12
C ALA A 180 -5.89 -6.30 -17.59
N LEU A 181 -5.70 -6.94 -16.45
CA LEU A 181 -4.38 -7.37 -16.00
C LEU A 181 -4.00 -8.62 -16.79
N VAL A 182 -2.92 -8.53 -17.56
CA VAL A 182 -2.46 -9.60 -18.46
C VAL A 182 -1.17 -10.21 -17.92
N TYR A 183 -1.20 -11.51 -17.66
CA TYR A 183 -0.03 -12.33 -17.40
C TYR A 183 0.45 -12.99 -18.71
N ILE A 184 1.74 -12.89 -18.99
CA ILE A 184 2.37 -13.53 -20.15
C ILE A 184 3.11 -14.77 -19.65
N CYS A 185 2.72 -15.92 -20.18
CA CYS A 185 3.30 -17.22 -19.85
C CYS A 185 3.98 -17.81 -21.09
N GLU A 186 5.28 -18.05 -21.00
CA GLU A 186 6.02 -18.84 -21.99
C GLU A 186 5.71 -20.33 -21.80
N VAL A 187 5.47 -21.04 -22.90
CA VAL A 187 5.18 -22.48 -22.96
C VAL A 187 6.32 -23.18 -23.67
N ASN A 188 6.96 -24.15 -23.00
CA ASN A 188 7.93 -25.05 -23.60
C ASN A 188 7.21 -26.05 -24.51
N GLU A 189 7.35 -25.89 -25.82
CA GLU A 189 6.72 -26.77 -26.82
C GLU A 189 7.42 -28.13 -26.97
N ASN A 190 8.33 -28.50 -26.06
CA ASN A 190 8.74 -29.90 -25.87
C ASN A 190 7.85 -30.62 -24.85
N ASP A 191 7.26 -29.88 -23.91
CA ASP A 191 6.46 -30.43 -22.81
C ASP A 191 4.95 -30.35 -23.12
N TYR A 192 4.52 -29.35 -23.89
CA TYR A 192 3.12 -29.14 -24.30
C TYR A 192 2.96 -28.92 -25.80
N ASP A 193 1.84 -29.38 -26.37
CA ASP A 193 1.41 -28.96 -27.71
C ASP A 193 0.48 -27.74 -27.59
N ILE A 194 0.93 -26.60 -28.09
CA ILE A 194 0.15 -25.36 -28.02
C ILE A 194 -1.14 -25.39 -28.84
N ASN A 195 -1.22 -26.25 -29.86
CA ASN A 195 -2.45 -26.44 -30.63
C ASN A 195 -3.49 -27.23 -29.83
N GLU A 196 -3.04 -28.23 -29.05
CA GLU A 196 -3.92 -28.93 -28.12
C GLU A 196 -4.39 -28.00 -26.99
N MET A 197 -3.52 -27.12 -26.48
CA MET A 197 -3.92 -26.09 -25.52
C MET A 197 -4.99 -25.15 -26.07
N GLU A 198 -4.88 -24.76 -27.35
CA GLU A 198 -5.91 -23.94 -28.01
C GLU A 198 -7.24 -24.69 -28.12
N ALA A 199 -7.20 -25.96 -28.54
CA ALA A 199 -8.38 -26.81 -28.65
C ALA A 199 -9.06 -27.02 -27.27
N SER A 200 -8.27 -27.10 -26.20
CA SER A 200 -8.73 -27.25 -24.81
C SER A 200 -8.89 -25.93 -24.06
N SER A 201 -8.91 -24.78 -24.75
CA SER A 201 -8.98 -23.46 -24.12
C SER A 201 -10.20 -23.26 -23.22
N ALA A 202 -11.32 -23.91 -23.51
CA ALA A 202 -12.51 -23.89 -22.66
C ALA A 202 -12.26 -24.58 -21.30
N GLU A 203 -11.58 -25.72 -21.29
CA GLU A 203 -11.22 -26.43 -20.06
C GLU A 203 -10.17 -25.64 -19.26
N LEU A 204 -9.17 -25.06 -19.94
CA LEU A 204 -8.20 -24.16 -19.32
C LEU A 204 -8.88 -22.97 -18.63
N LYS A 205 -9.92 -22.41 -19.26
CA LYS A 205 -10.71 -21.33 -18.65
C LYS A 205 -11.43 -21.79 -17.39
N GLU A 206 -12.04 -22.97 -17.37
CA GLU A 206 -12.74 -23.47 -16.17
C GLU A 206 -11.76 -23.84 -15.03
N ASN A 207 -10.58 -24.36 -15.36
CA ASN A 207 -9.52 -24.57 -14.37
C ASN A 207 -9.06 -23.24 -13.75
N MET A 208 -8.86 -22.21 -14.57
CA MET A 208 -8.50 -20.88 -14.08
C MET A 208 -9.65 -20.21 -13.31
N ARG A 209 -10.91 -20.48 -13.68
CA ARG A 209 -12.08 -20.01 -12.92
C ARG A 209 -12.04 -20.53 -11.48
N THR A 210 -11.70 -21.82 -11.31
CA THR A 210 -11.53 -22.44 -9.99
C THR A 210 -10.43 -21.75 -9.19
N LEU A 211 -9.28 -21.48 -9.82
CA LEU A 211 -8.16 -20.76 -9.19
C LEU A 211 -8.57 -19.34 -8.77
N LEU A 212 -9.28 -18.60 -9.62
CA LEU A 212 -9.72 -17.24 -9.32
C LEU A 212 -10.76 -17.17 -8.19
N ASN A 213 -11.50 -18.26 -7.96
CA ASN A 213 -12.44 -18.37 -6.85
C ASN A 213 -11.77 -18.76 -5.50
N ASP A 214 -10.49 -19.14 -5.53
CA ASP A 214 -9.73 -19.43 -4.31
C ASP A 214 -9.64 -18.18 -3.41
N ILE A 215 -9.66 -18.40 -2.09
CA ILE A 215 -9.58 -17.35 -1.07
C ILE A 215 -8.33 -16.47 -1.26
N SER A 216 -7.21 -17.07 -1.69
CA SER A 216 -5.96 -16.37 -1.98
C SER A 216 -6.10 -15.36 -3.12
N MET A 217 -7.01 -15.59 -4.07
CA MET A 217 -7.23 -14.74 -5.24
C MET A 217 -8.35 -13.70 -5.05
N LYS A 218 -9.17 -13.82 -4.00
CA LYS A 218 -10.30 -12.90 -3.75
C LYS A 218 -9.88 -11.43 -3.67
N ALA A 219 -8.72 -11.13 -3.08
CA ALA A 219 -8.21 -9.76 -3.02
C ALA A 219 -7.88 -9.22 -4.42
N GLN A 220 -7.29 -10.04 -5.28
CA GLN A 220 -6.99 -9.69 -6.68
C GLN A 220 -8.27 -9.47 -7.47
N VAL A 221 -9.24 -10.39 -7.36
CA VAL A 221 -10.53 -10.29 -8.06
C VAL A 221 -11.27 -9.03 -7.61
N LYS A 222 -11.31 -8.74 -6.31
CA LYS A 222 -11.93 -7.51 -5.78
C LYS A 222 -11.26 -6.25 -6.32
N LEU A 223 -9.92 -6.24 -6.39
CA LEU A 223 -9.18 -5.09 -6.91
C LEU A 223 -9.50 -4.82 -8.38
N LEU A 224 -9.49 -5.86 -9.21
CA LEU A 224 -9.74 -5.75 -10.65
C LEU A 224 -11.18 -5.36 -10.94
N THR A 225 -12.15 -5.97 -10.26
CA THR A 225 -13.57 -5.62 -10.39
C THR A 225 -13.87 -4.20 -9.92
N GLY A 226 -13.20 -3.73 -8.87
CA GLY A 226 -13.26 -2.32 -8.41
C GLY A 226 -12.64 -1.30 -9.36
N LEU A 227 -11.92 -1.75 -10.39
CA LEU A 227 -11.35 -0.93 -11.47
C LEU A 227 -12.02 -1.19 -12.82
N ASP A 228 -13.08 -2.00 -12.84
CA ASP A 228 -13.73 -2.47 -14.07
C ASP A 228 -12.75 -3.11 -15.07
N LYS A 229 -11.77 -3.86 -14.54
CA LYS A 229 -10.76 -4.58 -15.31
C LYS A 229 -10.99 -6.08 -15.30
N GLY A 230 -10.69 -6.70 -16.43
CA GLY A 230 -10.63 -8.15 -16.58
C GLY A 230 -9.30 -8.75 -16.10
N PHE A 231 -9.17 -10.05 -16.32
CA PHE A 231 -7.97 -10.83 -16.03
C PHE A 231 -7.64 -11.75 -17.21
N GLU A 232 -6.39 -11.78 -17.64
CA GLU A 232 -5.97 -12.53 -18.84
C GLU A 232 -4.67 -13.29 -18.59
N TYR A 233 -4.61 -14.54 -19.07
CA TYR A 233 -3.37 -15.25 -19.32
C TYR A 233 -3.16 -15.41 -20.82
N ARG A 234 -1.96 -15.05 -21.27
CA ARG A 234 -1.48 -15.23 -22.64
C ARG A 234 -0.35 -16.26 -22.63
N TYR A 235 -0.68 -17.47 -23.05
CA TYR A 235 0.28 -18.57 -23.20
C TYR A 235 0.95 -18.47 -24.57
N VAL A 236 2.27 -18.33 -24.63
CA VAL A 236 3.05 -18.10 -25.85
C VAL A 236 4.08 -19.22 -26.02
N GLY A 237 4.01 -19.94 -27.14
CA GLY A 237 4.94 -21.03 -27.46
C GLY A 237 6.36 -20.51 -27.70
N ASP A 238 7.34 -21.17 -27.07
CA ASP A 238 8.75 -20.76 -27.13
C ASP A 238 9.42 -21.00 -28.50
N LYS A 239 8.84 -21.85 -29.35
CA LYS A 239 9.33 -22.12 -30.71
C LYS A 239 8.46 -21.48 -31.79
N SER A 240 7.15 -21.66 -31.69
CA SER A 240 6.18 -21.23 -32.71
C SER A 240 5.77 -19.77 -32.57
N GLY A 241 5.88 -19.19 -31.37
CA GLY A 241 5.35 -17.87 -31.04
C GLY A 241 3.82 -17.79 -31.09
N LYS A 242 3.11 -18.92 -31.27
CA LYS A 242 1.66 -18.97 -31.25
C LYS A 242 1.16 -18.63 -29.84
N ALA A 243 0.02 -17.94 -29.76
CA ALA A 243 -0.56 -17.51 -28.50
C ALA A 243 -1.95 -18.12 -28.27
N VAL A 244 -2.18 -18.67 -27.08
CA VAL A 244 -3.50 -19.06 -26.56
C VAL A 244 -3.88 -18.08 -25.47
N ILE A 245 -5.05 -17.44 -25.61
CA ILE A 245 -5.53 -16.42 -24.68
C ILE A 245 -6.70 -16.97 -23.89
N VAL A 246 -6.58 -16.91 -22.56
CA VAL A 246 -7.68 -17.22 -21.65
C VAL A 246 -7.99 -15.96 -20.85
N SER A 247 -9.19 -15.42 -21.02
CA SER A 247 -9.58 -14.13 -20.43
C SER A 247 -10.91 -14.20 -19.70
N PHE A 248 -11.01 -13.36 -18.66
CA PHE A 248 -12.19 -13.09 -17.87
C PHE A 248 -12.54 -11.61 -17.95
N THR A 249 -13.77 -11.32 -18.33
CA THR A 249 -14.34 -9.97 -18.30
C THR A 249 -14.56 -9.48 -16.86
N PRO A 250 -14.67 -8.15 -16.64
CA PRO A 250 -15.06 -7.61 -15.34
C PRO A 250 -16.36 -8.23 -14.80
N GLU A 251 -17.34 -8.50 -15.67
CA GLU A 251 -18.62 -9.13 -15.32
C GLU A 251 -18.45 -10.56 -14.83
N GLU A 252 -17.65 -11.36 -15.54
CA GLU A 252 -17.32 -12.73 -15.12
C GLU A 252 -16.61 -12.74 -13.75
N LEU A 253 -15.68 -11.81 -13.52
CA LEU A 253 -15.00 -11.67 -12.24
C LEU A 253 -15.95 -11.22 -11.10
N LYS A 254 -16.90 -10.33 -11.39
CA LYS A 254 -17.93 -9.90 -10.43
C LYS A 254 -18.84 -11.06 -10.03
N ALA A 255 -19.17 -11.95 -10.97
CA ALA A 255 -19.95 -13.16 -10.70
C ALA A 255 -19.23 -14.08 -9.69
N LEU A 256 -17.91 -14.27 -9.86
CA LEU A 256 -17.10 -15.07 -8.91
C LEU A 256 -17.07 -14.49 -7.50
N SER A 257 -17.19 -13.17 -7.35
CA SER A 257 -17.22 -12.51 -6.05
C SER A 257 -18.59 -12.59 -5.34
N SER A 258 -19.63 -13.02 -6.06
CA SER A 258 -21.03 -13.03 -5.61
C SER A 258 -21.53 -14.42 -5.21
N GLU A 259 -20.84 -15.48 -5.63
CA GLU A 259 -21.10 -16.86 -5.21
C GLU A 259 -20.59 -17.04 -3.77
N LYS A 260 -21.52 -17.03 -2.80
CA LYS A 260 -21.28 -17.27 -1.38
C LYS A 260 -21.41 -18.73 -1.02
#